data_AF-A0A0L7QMQ7-F1
#
_entry.id   AF-A0A0L7QMQ7-F1
#
_cell.length_a   1.000
_cell.length_b   1.000
_cell.length_c   1.000
_cell.angle_alpha   90.00
_cell.angle_beta   90.00
_cell.angle_gamma   90.00
#
_symmetry.space_group_name_H-M   'P 1'
#
loop_
_entity.id
_entity.type
_entity.pdbx_description
1 polymer ?
#
loop_
_entity_poly.entity_id
_entity_poly.type
_entity_poly.pdbx_seq_one_letter_code
_entity_poly.pdbx_strand_id
1 'polypeptide(L)' 'MFTANAKIIKSGGVEPDAFEASISQALLELELNSDLKSQLRELYITKAREIETNNKKVKLHFFSCN' A
#
# COMPACT_ATOMS: atom_id res chain seq x y z
N MET A 1 -18.37 -4.24 4.03
CA MET A 1 -17.56 -3.82 2.86
C MET A 1 -16.16 -3.48 3.38
N PHE A 2 -15.16 -4.26 3.02
CA PHE A 2 -13.77 -3.99 3.39
C PHE A 2 -13.23 -2.97 2.39
N THR A 3 -13.02 -1.73 2.82
CA THR A 3 -12.62 -0.64 1.93
C THR A 3 -11.16 -0.85 1.52
N ALA A 4 -10.96 -1.34 0.30
CA ALA A 4 -9.66 -1.49 -0.34
C ALA A 4 -8.87 -0.17 -0.45
N ASN A 5 -9.42 0.97 -0.01
CA ASN A 5 -8.74 2.28 -0.01
C ASN A 5 -8.33 2.78 1.39
N ALA A 6 -8.45 1.96 2.44
CA ALA A 6 -8.17 2.44 3.80
C ALA A 6 -6.69 2.77 4.07
N LYS A 7 -5.75 2.18 3.31
CA LYS A 7 -4.30 2.32 3.53
C LYS A 7 -3.63 3.39 2.66
N ILE A 8 -4.30 3.84 1.60
CA ILE A 8 -3.72 4.78 0.63
C ILE A 8 -4.34 6.15 0.79
N ILE A 9 -3.48 7.10 1.19
CA ILE A 9 -3.85 8.49 1.45
C ILE A 9 -3.09 9.37 0.45
N LYS A 10 -3.70 9.64 -0.70
CA LYS A 10 -3.12 10.60 -1.65
C LYS A 10 -3.35 12.03 -1.19
N SER A 11 -2.31 12.85 -1.30
CA SER A 11 -2.43 14.30 -1.16
C SER A 11 -3.35 14.85 -2.24
N GLY A 12 -4.37 15.62 -1.84
CA GLY A 12 -5.32 16.25 -2.77
C GLY A 12 -6.58 15.44 -3.07
N GLY A 13 -6.87 14.35 -2.34
CA GLY A 13 -8.12 13.59 -2.48
C GLY A 13 -8.25 12.83 -3.80
N VAL A 14 -7.14 12.63 -4.50
CA VAL A 14 -7.07 11.85 -5.74
C VAL A 14 -7.36 10.40 -5.43
N GLU A 15 -8.20 9.76 -6.25
CA GLU A 15 -8.50 8.34 -6.09
C GLU A 15 -7.23 7.48 -6.33
N PRO A 16 -7.05 6.40 -5.56
CA PRO A 16 -5.94 5.48 -5.79
C PRO A 16 -6.09 4.81 -7.15
N ASP A 17 -4.96 4.57 -7.79
CA ASP A 17 -4.93 3.87 -9.07
C ASP A 17 -5.24 2.37 -8.87
N ALA A 18 -5.55 1.63 -9.95
CA ALA A 18 -5.90 0.21 -9.82
C ALA A 18 -4.76 -0.61 -9.18
N PHE A 19 -3.52 -0.24 -9.47
CA PHE A 19 -2.33 -0.83 -8.85
C PHE A 19 -2.24 -0.55 -7.34
N GLU A 20 -2.48 0.70 -6.96
CA GLU A 20 -2.49 1.13 -5.57
C GLU A 20 -3.62 0.44 -4.79
N ALA A 21 -4.82 0.36 -5.37
CA ALA A 21 -5.93 -0.40 -4.77
C ALA A 21 -5.56 -1.87 -4.54
N SER A 22 -4.88 -2.52 -5.49
CA SER A 22 -4.39 -3.90 -5.33
C SER A 22 -3.39 -4.04 -4.18
N ILE A 23 -2.47 -3.08 -4.02
CA ILE A 23 -1.50 -3.07 -2.91
C ILE A 23 -2.21 -2.88 -1.57
N SER A 24 -3.14 -1.93 -1.51
CA SER A 24 -3.91 -1.65 -0.29
C SER A 24 -4.72 -2.86 0.15
N GLN A 25 -5.30 -3.60 -0.79
CA GLN A 25 -6.00 -4.85 -0.52
C GLN A 25 -5.06 -5.95 -0.03
N ALA A 26 -3.89 -6.12 -0.64
CA ALA A 26 -2.89 -7.08 -0.18
C ALA A 26 -2.38 -6.77 1.25
N LEU A 27 -2.16 -5.49 1.56
CA LEU A 27 -1.76 -5.05 2.91
C LEU A 27 -2.85 -5.31 3.95
N LEU A 28 -4.11 -5.12 3.56
CA LEU A 28 -5.25 -5.37 4.42
C LEU A 28 -5.42 -6.87 4.73
N GLU A 29 -5.18 -7.72 3.74
CA GLU A 29 -5.15 -9.17 3.93
C GLU A 29 -3.98 -9.60 4.83
N LEU A 30 -2.78 -9.04 4.62
CA LEU A 30 -1.62 -9.25 5.49
C LEU A 30 -1.89 -8.79 6.93
N GLU A 31 -2.56 -7.66 7.12
CA GLU A 31 -2.95 -7.17 8.44
C GLU A 31 -3.90 -8.12 9.18
N LEU A 32 -4.79 -8.80 8.45
CA LEU A 32 -5.72 -9.77 9.03
C LEU A 32 -5.06 -11.12 9.35
N ASN A 33 -4.08 -11.53 8.54
CA ASN A 33 -3.50 -12.87 8.59
C ASN A 33 -2.12 -12.94 9.27
N SER A 34 -1.51 -11.80 9.67
CA SER A 34 -0.19 -11.76 10.29
C SER A 34 -0.15 -11.01 11.62
N ASP A 35 0.75 -11.42 12.51
CA ASP A 35 1.07 -10.71 13.77
C ASP A 35 1.66 -9.30 13.55
N LEU A 36 2.00 -8.98 12.30
CA LEU A 36 2.41 -7.64 11.85
C LEU A 36 1.27 -6.62 11.87
N LYS A 37 0.04 -7.03 12.23
CA LYS A 37 -1.15 -6.19 12.32
C LYS A 37 -0.92 -4.84 12.99
N SER A 38 -0.19 -4.81 14.11
CA SER A 38 0.07 -3.56 14.83
C SER A 38 0.90 -2.58 13.99
N GLN A 39 1.91 -3.08 13.27
CA GLN A 39 2.80 -2.27 12.45
C GLN A 39 2.12 -1.82 11.16
N LEU A 40 1.27 -2.67 10.56
CA LEU A 40 0.52 -2.29 9.37
C LEU A 40 -0.57 -1.27 9.71
N ARG A 41 -1.20 -1.32 10.89
CA ARG A 41 -2.30 -0.43 11.27
C ARG A 41 -1.94 1.05 11.24
N GLU A 42 -0.71 1.36 11.64
CA GLU A 42 -0.15 2.72 11.68
C GLU A 42 0.53 3.12 10.37
N LEU A 43 0.61 2.20 9.39
CA LEU A 43 1.23 2.45 8.11
C LEU A 43 0.24 3.03 7.11
N TYR A 44 0.57 4.22 6.62
CA TYR A 44 -0.16 4.91 5.55
C TYR A 44 0.77 5.17 4.37
N ILE A 45 0.26 4.91 3.17
CA ILE A 45 1.00 5.06 1.93
C ILE A 45 0.43 6.25 1.18
N THR A 46 1.27 7.21 0.80
CA THR A 46 0.82 8.35 -0.02
C THR A 46 0.98 8.09 -1.51
N LYS A 47 1.92 7.19 -1.86
CA LYS A 47 2.19 6.77 -3.23
C LYS A 47 2.90 5.43 -3.24
N ALA A 48 2.46 4.54 -4.13
CA ALA A 48 3.17 3.30 -4.43
C ALA A 48 3.57 3.28 -5.91
N ARG A 49 4.81 2.87 -6.19
CA ARG A 49 5.28 2.66 -7.56
C ARG A 49 6.03 1.35 -7.66
N GLU A 50 5.73 0.60 -8.70
CA GLU A 50 6.53 -0.56 -9.10
C GLU A 50 7.78 -0.09 -9.85
N ILE A 51 8.95 -0.59 -9.45
CA ILE A 51 10.19 -0.39 -10.17
C ILE A 51 10.79 -1.76 -10.47
N GLU A 52 10.85 -2.10 -11.75
CA GLU A 52 11.54 -3.28 -12.24
C GLU A 52 13.04 -2.98 -12.32
N THR A 53 13.84 -3.66 -11.50
CA THR A 53 15.30 -3.67 -11.69
C THR A 53 15.64 -4.87 -12.55
N ASN A 54 16.57 -4.70 -13.51
CA ASN A 54 17.02 -5.66 -14.53
C ASN A 54 17.40 -7.08 -14.03
N ASN A 55 17.33 -7.34 -12.73
CA ASN A 55 17.58 -8.63 -12.09
C ASN A 55 16.38 -9.08 -11.22
N LYS A 56 15.22 -9.29 -11.86
CA LYS A 56 13.99 -9.99 -11.38
C LYS A 56 13.41 -9.62 -10.00
N LYS A 57 13.92 -8.58 -9.33
CA LYS A 57 13.42 -8.12 -8.03
C LYS A 57 12.61 -6.86 -8.26
N VAL A 58 11.29 -7.01 -8.16
CA VAL A 58 10.37 -5.89 -8.09
C VAL A 58 10.53 -5.24 -6.72
N LYS A 59 10.99 -3.99 -6.70
CA LYS A 59 11.04 -3.20 -5.46
C LYS A 59 9.84 -2.27 -5.44
N LEU A 60 8.97 -2.49 -4.47
CA LEU A 60 7.89 -1.57 -4.15
C LEU A 60 8.49 -0.41 -3.36
N HIS A 61 8.43 0.80 -3.92
CA HIS A 61 8.84 2.00 -3.22
C HIS A 61 7.61 2.71 -2.68
N PHE A 62 7.52 2.77 -1.35
CA PHE A 62 6.46 3.48 -0.64
C PHE A 62 6.98 4.86 -0.26
N PHE A 63 6.31 5.91 -0.71
CA PHE A 63 6.51 7.23 -0.14
C PHE A 63 5.55 7.35 1.04
N SER A 64 6.10 7.39 2.25
CA SER A 64 5.39 7.79 3.45
C SER A 64 5.91 9.18 3.80
N CYS A 65 5.07 10.20 3.70
CA CYS A 65 5.38 11.52 4.23
C CYS A 65 4.69 11.61 5.59
N ASN A 66 5.49 11.60 6.65
CA ASN A 66 5.03 12.00 7.99
C ASN A 66 4.74 13.50 8.01
#